data_AF-A0A2U9IP40-F1
#
_entry.id   AF-A0A2U9IP40-F1
#
_cell.length_a   1.000
_cell.length_b   1.000
_cell.length_c   1.000
_cell.angle_alpha   90.00
_cell.angle_beta   90.00
_cell.angle_gamma   90.00
#
_symmetry.space_group_name_H-M   'P 1'
#
loop_
_entity.id
_entity.type
_entity.pdbx_description
1 polymer ?
#
loop_
_entity_poly.entity_id
_entity_poly.type
_entity_poly.pdbx_seq_one_letter_code
_entity_poly.pdbx_strand_id
1 'polypeptide(L)'
;MPRKKSEKKEEEVGKQAKPKKQKKEKFIDAEALLDEYLDEMISGLNISFLKLKPEEYKELIKEPFVAAVGQVKSKPKSSTILNRLLANRDAIMEFLAMKLIRIIDIDKLTDDQFEFVVYNTKHAIVSLAPKLYKLALKKNRTDLIDILKYNWNIYGIVSPITCPKCGFNSIMPDFVCKVCDYEISMKELKSQINVIELLKELAEINPTDFKEILSAGYFYYTAEGALAPSKIKQSNGVPQLYFEVVLNKDEKKTLSSIHNSQNQ
;
A
#
# COMPACT_ATOMS: atom_id res chain seq x y z
N MET A 1 -5.66 -65.64 -44.02
CA MET A 1 -7.14 -65.56 -44.10
C MET A 1 -7.69 -66.98 -44.12
N PRO A 2 -8.85 -67.39 -43.53
CA PRO A 2 -9.96 -66.61 -42.92
C PRO A 2 -10.56 -67.15 -41.58
N ARG A 3 -11.35 -66.27 -40.90
CA ARG A 3 -12.60 -66.46 -40.08
C ARG A 3 -12.71 -67.33 -38.79
N LYS A 4 -12.82 -66.62 -37.64
CA LYS A 4 -13.96 -66.45 -36.68
C LYS A 4 -14.66 -67.66 -35.97
N LYS A 5 -14.67 -67.54 -34.62
CA LYS A 5 -15.70 -67.93 -33.59
C LYS A 5 -15.93 -69.43 -33.36
N SER A 6 -16.14 -69.96 -32.14
CA SER A 6 -16.78 -69.44 -30.91
C SER A 6 -16.49 -70.34 -29.68
N GLU A 7 -16.34 -69.68 -28.52
CA GLU A 7 -16.88 -69.99 -27.18
C GLU A 7 -16.96 -71.43 -26.64
N LYS A 8 -16.30 -71.64 -25.48
CA LYS A 8 -16.89 -72.36 -24.34
C LYS A 8 -16.60 -71.62 -23.03
N LYS A 9 -17.67 -71.26 -22.35
CA LYS A 9 -17.71 -70.84 -20.94
C LYS A 9 -17.48 -72.05 -20.05
N GLU A 10 -16.72 -71.86 -18.97
CA GLU A 10 -16.94 -72.54 -17.70
C GLU A 10 -16.62 -71.54 -16.59
N GLU A 11 -17.64 -71.27 -15.79
CA GLU A 11 -17.62 -70.46 -14.58
C GLU A 11 -16.88 -71.23 -13.49
N GLU A 12 -16.03 -70.57 -12.69
CA GLU A 12 -16.06 -70.81 -11.25
C GLU A 12 -15.28 -69.78 -10.39
N VAL A 13 -15.92 -69.47 -9.27
CA VAL A 13 -15.44 -68.82 -8.03
C VAL A 13 -15.23 -67.30 -8.05
N GLY A 14 -16.32 -66.61 -7.73
CA GLY A 14 -16.32 -65.24 -7.25
C GLY A 14 -15.48 -65.07 -5.98
N LYS A 15 -14.44 -64.23 -6.07
CA LYS A 15 -13.85 -63.56 -4.91
C LYS A 15 -14.48 -62.17 -4.82
N GLN A 16 -15.43 -62.03 -3.88
CA GLN A 16 -15.91 -60.72 -3.45
C GLN A 16 -14.71 -59.87 -3.02
N ALA A 17 -14.40 -58.84 -3.83
CA ALA A 17 -13.42 -57.84 -3.50
C ALA A 17 -13.90 -57.09 -2.25
N LYS A 18 -13.23 -57.31 -1.11
CA LYS A 18 -13.44 -56.52 0.10
C LYS A 18 -13.34 -55.03 -0.27
N PRO A 19 -14.30 -54.17 0.12
CA PRO A 19 -14.20 -52.74 -0.14
C PRO A 19 -12.92 -52.24 0.52
N LYS A 20 -11.98 -51.73 -0.30
CA LYS A 20 -10.77 -51.06 0.18
C LYS A 20 -11.23 -49.92 1.09
N LYS A 21 -11.02 -50.08 2.40
CA LYS A 21 -11.10 -48.99 3.38
C LYS A 21 -10.28 -47.83 2.81
N GLN A 22 -10.94 -46.74 2.43
CA GLN A 22 -10.27 -45.50 2.08
C GLN A 22 -9.43 -45.11 3.31
N LYS A 23 -8.11 -45.27 3.22
CA LYS A 23 -7.18 -44.71 4.21
C LYS A 23 -7.43 -43.21 4.19
N LYS A 24 -7.95 -42.64 5.29
CA LYS A 24 -7.95 -41.19 5.51
C LYS A 24 -6.52 -40.71 5.23
N GLU A 25 -6.36 -39.88 4.21
CA GLU A 25 -5.05 -39.32 3.87
C GLU A 25 -4.59 -38.47 5.07
N LYS A 26 -3.48 -38.88 5.70
CA LYS A 26 -2.93 -38.18 6.86
C LYS A 26 -2.06 -37.04 6.34
N PHE A 27 -2.62 -35.85 6.28
CA PHE A 27 -1.87 -34.63 6.02
C PHE A 27 -1.10 -34.21 7.28
N ILE A 28 -0.07 -33.40 7.06
CA ILE A 28 0.72 -32.85 8.16
C ILE A 28 -0.03 -31.68 8.79
N ASP A 29 0.00 -31.67 10.12
CA ASP A 29 -0.47 -30.54 10.92
C ASP A 29 0.61 -29.44 10.88
N ALA A 30 0.33 -28.38 10.14
CA ALA A 30 1.26 -27.26 9.98
C ALA A 30 1.39 -26.42 11.27
N GLU A 31 0.39 -26.40 12.15
CA GLU A 31 0.47 -25.63 13.40
C GLU A 31 1.36 -26.32 14.41
N ALA A 32 1.21 -27.64 14.56
CA ALA A 32 2.13 -28.43 15.40
C ALA A 32 3.57 -28.39 14.85
N LEU A 33 3.72 -28.36 13.52
CA LEU A 33 5.03 -28.23 12.88
C LEU A 33 5.67 -26.85 13.12
N LEU A 34 4.88 -25.78 13.25
CA LEU A 34 5.38 -24.46 13.60
C LEU A 34 5.96 -24.45 15.02
N ASP A 35 5.33 -25.14 15.97
CA ASP A 35 5.86 -25.26 17.34
C ASP A 35 7.26 -25.87 17.36
N GLU A 36 7.47 -26.91 16.56
CA GLU A 36 8.76 -27.58 16.44
C GLU A 36 9.83 -26.71 15.79
N TYR A 37 9.45 -25.80 14.89
CA TYR A 37 10.37 -25.00 14.07
C TYR A 37 10.41 -23.52 14.45
N LEU A 38 9.78 -23.12 15.55
CA LEU A 38 9.57 -21.72 15.90
C LEU A 38 10.88 -20.93 15.97
N ASP A 39 11.88 -21.43 16.70
CA ASP A 39 13.18 -20.75 16.86
C ASP A 39 13.93 -20.59 15.54
N GLU A 40 13.87 -21.61 14.68
CA GLU A 40 14.46 -21.57 13.35
C GLU A 40 13.74 -20.55 12.45
N MET A 41 12.42 -20.43 12.57
CA MET A 41 11.64 -19.43 11.82
C MET A 41 11.93 -18.02 12.32
N ILE A 42 11.99 -17.80 13.64
CA ILE A 42 12.32 -16.49 14.22
C ILE A 42 13.70 -16.03 13.76
N SER A 43 14.68 -16.92 13.82
CA SER A 43 16.06 -16.64 13.41
C SER A 43 16.17 -16.46 11.89
N GLY A 44 15.53 -17.34 11.11
CA GLY A 44 15.57 -17.33 9.66
C GLY A 44 14.85 -16.14 9.02
N LEU A 45 13.74 -15.68 9.61
CA LEU A 45 13.06 -14.45 9.22
C LEU A 45 13.78 -13.20 9.74
N ASN A 46 14.76 -13.36 10.63
CA ASN A 46 15.50 -12.29 11.29
C ASN A 46 14.58 -11.32 12.05
N ILE A 47 13.68 -11.84 12.89
CA ILE A 47 12.68 -11.07 13.65
C ILE A 47 12.83 -11.20 15.17
N SER A 48 13.92 -11.80 15.65
CA SER A 48 14.22 -11.97 17.09
C SER A 48 14.34 -10.63 17.83
N PHE A 49 14.75 -9.56 17.14
CA PHE A 49 14.88 -8.22 17.70
C PHE A 49 13.53 -7.61 18.13
N LEU A 50 12.40 -8.14 17.65
CA LEU A 50 11.06 -7.72 18.09
C LEU A 50 10.76 -8.08 19.55
N LYS A 51 11.55 -8.99 20.16
CA LYS A 51 11.48 -9.40 21.57
C LYS A 51 10.07 -9.79 22.03
N LEU A 52 9.36 -10.50 21.15
CA LEU A 52 8.01 -10.99 21.44
C LEU A 52 8.06 -12.24 22.33
N LYS A 53 6.96 -12.54 23.01
CA LYS A 53 6.78 -13.84 23.68
C LYS A 53 6.64 -14.96 22.64
N PRO A 54 6.98 -16.22 22.97
CA PRO A 54 6.86 -17.34 22.05
C PRO A 54 5.47 -17.46 21.39
N GLU A 55 4.40 -17.28 22.18
CA GLU A 55 3.02 -17.32 21.67
C GLU A 55 2.71 -16.18 20.69
N GLU A 56 3.28 -15.00 20.91
CA GLU A 56 3.11 -13.85 20.02
C GLU A 56 3.87 -14.07 18.70
N TYR A 57 5.06 -14.68 18.73
CA TYR A 57 5.76 -15.09 17.52
C TYR A 57 4.99 -16.16 16.75
N LYS A 58 4.43 -17.14 17.45
CA LYS A 58 3.60 -18.18 16.84
C LYS A 58 2.42 -17.54 16.11
N GLU A 59 1.67 -16.67 16.76
CA GLU A 59 0.54 -15.97 16.15
C GLU A 59 0.95 -15.07 14.98
N LEU A 60 2.12 -14.42 15.07
CA LEU A 60 2.66 -13.56 14.03
C LEU A 60 2.99 -14.35 12.74
N ILE A 61 3.58 -15.54 12.88
CA ILE A 61 4.14 -16.35 11.78
C ILE A 61 3.15 -17.40 11.27
N LYS A 62 2.11 -17.74 12.03
CA LYS A 62 1.17 -18.84 11.79
C LYS A 62 0.62 -18.87 10.36
N GLU A 63 -0.07 -17.82 9.95
CA GLU A 63 -0.74 -17.76 8.65
C GLU A 63 0.23 -17.98 7.46
N PRO A 64 1.34 -17.23 7.34
CA PRO A 64 2.27 -17.43 6.24
C PRO A 64 3.00 -18.77 6.32
N PHE A 65 3.29 -19.28 7.52
CA PHE A 65 3.91 -20.59 7.69
C PHE A 65 3.00 -21.72 7.20
N VAL A 66 1.74 -21.72 7.61
CA VAL A 66 0.74 -22.72 7.16
C VAL A 66 0.60 -22.67 5.64
N ALA A 67 0.54 -21.48 5.05
CA ALA A 67 0.50 -21.31 3.61
C ALA A 67 1.75 -21.86 2.90
N ALA A 68 2.95 -21.66 3.49
CA ALA A 68 4.21 -22.15 2.94
C ALA A 68 4.37 -23.68 3.07
N VAL A 69 3.79 -24.31 4.10
CA VAL A 69 3.75 -25.77 4.26
C VAL A 69 2.84 -26.39 3.20
N GLY A 70 1.62 -25.87 3.05
CA GLY A 70 0.61 -26.37 2.12
C GLY A 70 0.09 -27.78 2.47
N GLN A 71 -0.58 -28.44 1.52
CA GLN A 71 -1.11 -29.79 1.72
C GLN A 71 -0.08 -30.86 1.35
N VAL A 72 0.83 -31.15 2.27
CA VAL A 72 1.90 -32.14 2.06
C VAL A 72 1.68 -33.42 2.86
N LYS A 73 2.08 -34.55 2.26
CA LYS A 73 2.00 -35.90 2.86
C LYS A 73 3.26 -36.27 3.67
N SER A 74 4.37 -35.55 3.47
CA SER A 74 5.66 -35.77 4.13
C SER A 74 6.19 -34.49 4.74
N LYS A 75 6.92 -34.62 5.86
CA LYS A 75 7.37 -33.49 6.69
C LYS A 75 8.42 -32.69 5.92
N PRO A 76 8.10 -31.45 5.49
CA PRO A 76 9.09 -30.62 4.83
C PRO A 76 10.15 -30.21 5.86
N LYS A 77 11.40 -30.06 5.40
CA LYS A 77 12.47 -29.52 6.23
C LYS A 77 12.18 -28.05 6.54
N SER A 78 12.56 -27.57 7.73
CA SER A 78 12.46 -26.17 8.13
C SER A 78 13.05 -25.21 7.08
N SER A 79 14.24 -25.52 6.55
CA SER A 79 14.89 -24.75 5.49
C SER A 79 14.08 -24.66 4.20
N THR A 80 13.29 -25.69 3.88
CA THR A 80 12.41 -25.69 2.70
C THR A 80 11.23 -24.74 2.91
N ILE A 81 10.66 -24.72 4.11
CA ILE A 81 9.56 -23.80 4.46
C ILE A 81 10.08 -22.37 4.49
N LEU A 82 11.24 -22.14 5.11
CA LEU A 82 11.87 -20.83 5.18
C LEU A 82 12.16 -20.26 3.79
N ASN A 83 12.71 -21.07 2.87
CA ASN A 83 12.95 -20.63 1.50
C ASN A 83 11.64 -20.23 0.77
N ARG A 84 10.53 -20.91 1.05
CA ARG A 84 9.22 -20.56 0.49
C ARG A 84 8.69 -19.24 1.07
N LEU A 85 8.85 -19.04 2.38
CA LEU A 85 8.49 -17.77 3.04
C LEU A 85 9.29 -16.61 2.48
N LEU A 86 10.59 -16.81 2.28
CA LEU A 86 11.52 -15.78 1.79
C LEU A 86 11.48 -15.58 0.26
N ALA A 87 10.79 -16.44 -0.49
CA ALA A 87 10.64 -16.29 -1.93
C ALA A 87 10.03 -14.94 -2.33
N ASN A 88 9.20 -14.36 -1.45
CA ASN A 88 8.78 -12.96 -1.52
C ASN A 88 8.98 -12.28 -0.17
N ARG A 89 10.26 -12.04 0.18
CA ARG A 89 10.68 -11.40 1.44
C ARG A 89 9.93 -10.10 1.70
N ASP A 90 9.68 -9.33 0.65
CA ASP A 90 9.03 -8.05 0.75
C ASP A 90 7.57 -8.13 1.19
N ALA A 91 6.80 -9.05 0.61
CA ALA A 91 5.40 -9.26 0.97
C ALA A 91 5.26 -9.91 2.36
N ILE A 92 6.16 -10.84 2.71
CA ILE A 92 6.12 -11.45 4.05
C ILE A 92 6.42 -10.42 5.14
N MET A 93 7.43 -9.55 4.97
CA MET A 93 7.73 -8.54 5.99
C MET A 93 6.60 -7.52 6.16
N GLU A 94 5.94 -7.13 5.05
CA GLU A 94 4.73 -6.30 5.12
C GLU A 94 3.61 -7.01 5.87
N PHE A 95 3.34 -8.28 5.55
CA PHE A 95 2.35 -9.08 6.27
C PHE A 95 2.65 -9.15 7.76
N LEU A 96 3.90 -9.44 8.14
CA LEU A 96 4.32 -9.54 9.54
C LEU A 96 4.16 -8.19 10.25
N ALA A 97 4.53 -7.07 9.63
CA ALA A 97 4.31 -5.75 10.22
C ALA A 97 2.82 -5.46 10.46
N MET A 98 1.95 -5.83 9.52
CA MET A 98 0.50 -5.65 9.64
C MET A 98 -0.14 -6.58 10.67
N LYS A 99 0.40 -7.79 10.83
CA LYS A 99 -0.04 -8.71 11.87
C LYS A 99 0.46 -8.23 13.25
N LEU A 100 1.67 -7.69 13.34
CA LEU A 100 2.24 -7.17 14.59
C LEU A 100 1.36 -6.10 15.22
N ILE A 101 0.89 -5.12 14.45
CA ILE A 101 -0.01 -4.06 14.94
C ILE A 101 -1.43 -4.53 15.27
N ARG A 102 -1.78 -5.79 14.94
CA ARG A 102 -3.04 -6.43 15.38
C ARG A 102 -2.85 -7.19 16.69
N ILE A 103 -1.65 -7.71 16.94
CA ILE A 103 -1.29 -8.39 18.19
C ILE A 103 -1.00 -7.36 19.29
N ILE A 104 -0.25 -6.32 18.94
CA ILE A 104 0.19 -5.26 19.83
C ILE A 104 -0.44 -3.95 19.40
N ASP A 105 -1.05 -3.26 20.37
CA ASP A 105 -1.56 -1.90 20.16
C ASP A 105 -0.43 -0.96 19.71
N ILE A 106 -0.69 -0.16 18.68
CA ILE A 106 0.28 0.72 18.02
C ILE A 106 0.95 1.67 19.03
N ASP A 107 0.19 2.17 20.00
CA ASP A 107 0.69 3.10 21.02
C ASP A 107 1.63 2.46 22.04
N LYS A 108 1.70 1.12 22.06
CA LYS A 108 2.50 0.31 22.99
C LYS A 108 3.72 -0.35 22.33
N LEU A 109 3.95 -0.11 21.04
CA LEU A 109 5.10 -0.66 20.34
C LEU A 109 6.41 -0.17 21.00
N THR A 110 7.35 -1.11 21.18
CA THR A 110 8.74 -0.77 21.50
C THR A 110 9.39 -0.05 20.32
N ASP A 111 10.56 0.55 20.52
CA ASP A 111 11.23 1.28 19.44
C ASP A 111 11.63 0.34 18.29
N ASP A 112 12.14 -0.85 18.62
CA ASP A 112 12.47 -1.93 17.68
C ASP A 112 11.24 -2.36 16.84
N GLN A 113 10.09 -2.53 17.50
CA GLN A 113 8.84 -2.92 16.84
C GLN A 113 8.26 -1.80 15.98
N PHE A 114 8.32 -0.55 16.47
CA PHE A 114 7.85 0.61 15.75
C PHE A 114 8.66 0.84 14.47
N GLU A 115 9.99 0.74 14.58
CA GLU A 115 10.89 0.81 13.45
C GLU A 115 10.57 -0.27 12.41
N PHE A 116 10.43 -1.53 12.85
CA PHE A 116 10.02 -2.63 11.97
C PHE A 116 8.71 -2.33 11.22
N VAL A 117 7.69 -1.80 11.91
CA VAL A 117 6.43 -1.43 11.28
C VAL A 117 6.62 -0.32 10.26
N VAL A 118 7.31 0.77 10.61
CA VAL A 118 7.53 1.91 9.71
C VAL A 118 8.23 1.48 8.42
N TYR A 119 9.28 0.65 8.52
CA TYR A 119 10.01 0.15 7.35
C TYR A 119 9.20 -0.77 6.44
N ASN A 120 8.22 -1.50 7.00
CA ASN A 120 7.51 -2.56 6.27
C ASN A 120 6.02 -2.24 6.03
N THR A 121 5.56 -1.03 6.33
CA THR A 121 4.13 -0.65 6.20
C THR A 121 3.64 -0.64 4.74
N LYS A 122 4.50 -0.29 3.78
CA LYS A 122 4.23 -0.30 2.32
C LYS A 122 2.80 0.14 1.96
N HIS A 123 1.95 -0.74 1.41
CA HIS A 123 0.62 -0.37 0.92
C HIS A 123 -0.36 0.01 2.05
N ALA A 124 -0.11 -0.44 3.27
CA ALA A 124 -0.90 -0.04 4.43
C ALA A 124 -0.59 1.39 4.92
N ILE A 125 0.34 2.11 4.27
CA ILE A 125 0.72 3.47 4.69
C ILE A 125 -0.46 4.43 4.63
N VAL A 126 -1.38 4.26 3.68
CA VAL A 126 -2.56 5.12 3.53
C VAL A 126 -3.44 5.12 4.78
N SER A 127 -3.60 3.96 5.43
CA SER A 127 -4.44 3.82 6.62
C SER A 127 -3.67 4.06 7.92
N LEU A 128 -2.36 3.80 7.94
CA LEU A 128 -1.55 3.84 9.15
C LEU A 128 -0.73 5.12 9.35
N ALA A 129 -0.42 5.87 8.27
CA ALA A 129 0.40 7.07 8.35
C ALA A 129 -0.04 8.06 9.45
N PRO A 130 -1.34 8.35 9.68
CA PRO A 130 -1.74 9.27 10.73
C PRO A 130 -1.34 8.80 12.13
N LYS A 131 -1.52 7.50 12.42
CA LYS A 131 -1.18 6.91 13.71
C LYS A 131 0.33 6.79 13.89
N LEU A 132 1.03 6.31 12.86
CA LEU A 132 2.50 6.17 12.88
C LEU A 132 3.19 7.54 13.00
N TYR A 133 2.69 8.57 12.34
CA TYR A 133 3.19 9.94 12.46
C TYR A 133 3.00 10.50 13.88
N LYS A 134 1.80 10.33 14.46
CA LYS A 134 1.52 10.75 15.86
C LYS A 134 2.44 10.01 16.85
N LEU A 135 2.67 8.72 16.65
CA LEU A 135 3.58 7.93 17.47
C LEU A 135 5.05 8.37 17.30
N ALA A 136 5.48 8.66 16.07
CA ALA A 136 6.83 9.17 15.79
C ALA A 136 7.10 10.47 16.53
N LEU A 137 6.14 11.41 16.51
CA LEU A 137 6.22 12.65 17.27
C LEU A 137 6.28 12.38 18.78
N LYS A 138 5.40 11.52 19.30
CA LYS A 138 5.36 11.16 20.73
C LYS A 138 6.68 10.54 21.22
N LYS A 139 7.35 9.76 20.37
CA LYS A 139 8.64 9.11 20.66
C LYS A 139 9.85 9.96 20.28
N ASN A 140 9.66 11.16 19.73
CA ASN A 140 10.74 12.01 19.18
C ASN A 140 11.63 11.31 18.14
N ARG A 141 11.05 10.43 17.32
CA ARG A 141 11.73 9.69 16.24
C ARG A 141 11.51 10.37 14.88
N THR A 142 12.15 11.51 14.67
CA THR A 142 12.01 12.27 13.41
C THR A 142 12.61 11.55 12.21
N ASP A 143 13.61 10.71 12.44
CA ASP A 143 14.19 9.81 11.45
C ASP A 143 13.13 8.88 10.83
N LEU A 144 12.21 8.36 11.64
CA LEU A 144 11.11 7.51 11.17
C LEU A 144 10.05 8.31 10.41
N ILE A 145 9.90 9.61 10.67
CA ILE A 145 8.99 10.47 9.91
C ILE A 145 9.46 10.59 8.45
N ASP A 146 10.76 10.71 8.21
CA ASP A 146 11.28 10.81 6.84
C ASP A 146 11.11 9.51 6.07
N ILE A 147 11.24 8.36 6.73
CA ILE A 147 10.92 7.05 6.14
C ILE A 147 9.41 6.94 5.84
N LEU A 148 8.55 7.43 6.73
CA LEU A 148 7.11 7.47 6.47
C LEU A 148 6.78 8.36 5.26
N LYS A 149 7.43 9.52 5.09
CA LYS A 149 7.26 10.37 3.91
C LYS A 149 7.70 9.66 2.63
N TYR A 150 8.84 8.99 2.67
CA TYR A 150 9.33 8.18 1.55
C TYR A 150 8.33 7.09 1.17
N ASN A 151 7.86 6.30 2.14
CA ASN A 151 6.88 5.26 1.92
C ASN A 151 5.54 5.81 1.42
N TRP A 152 5.11 6.98 1.91
CA TRP A 152 3.92 7.66 1.42
C TRP A 152 4.05 8.06 -0.06
N ASN A 153 5.22 8.54 -0.48
CA ASN A 153 5.46 8.93 -1.87
C ASN A 153 5.49 7.74 -2.84
N ILE A 154 5.79 6.53 -2.35
CA ILE A 154 5.82 5.33 -3.19
C ILE A 154 4.48 4.60 -3.20
N TYR A 155 3.88 4.42 -2.03
CA TYR A 155 2.72 3.53 -1.84
C TYR A 155 1.43 4.27 -1.45
N GLY A 156 1.53 5.55 -1.12
CA GLY A 156 0.43 6.37 -0.63
C GLY A 156 -0.35 7.08 -1.75
N ILE A 157 -1.23 7.99 -1.33
CA ILE A 157 -1.96 8.89 -2.23
C ILE A 157 -1.15 10.18 -2.34
N VAL A 158 -0.33 10.28 -3.39
CA VAL A 158 0.60 11.40 -3.56
C VAL A 158 -0.14 12.62 -4.07
N SER A 159 -0.26 13.62 -3.19
CA SER A 159 -0.76 14.94 -3.54
C SER A 159 0.33 15.79 -4.19
N PRO A 160 0.02 16.63 -5.18
CA PRO A 160 0.95 17.64 -5.68
C PRO A 160 1.22 18.76 -4.67
N ILE A 161 0.52 18.77 -3.53
CA ILE A 161 0.64 19.78 -2.48
C ILE A 161 1.26 19.17 -1.22
N THR A 162 2.36 19.79 -0.76
CA THR A 162 3.07 19.40 0.45
C THR A 162 2.39 20.03 1.67
N CYS A 163 2.08 19.23 2.69
CA CYS A 163 1.57 19.77 3.94
C CYS A 163 2.65 20.61 4.64
N PRO A 164 2.42 21.89 4.96
CA PRO A 164 3.42 22.75 5.60
C PRO A 164 3.72 22.34 7.05
N LYS A 165 2.81 21.60 7.70
CA LYS A 165 2.94 21.16 9.08
C LYS A 165 3.76 19.87 9.22
N CYS A 166 3.43 18.84 8.44
CA CYS A 166 4.07 17.51 8.56
C CYS A 166 5.04 17.18 7.44
N GLY A 167 5.03 17.94 6.34
CA GLY A 167 5.91 17.74 5.18
C GLY A 167 5.51 16.58 4.26
N PHE A 168 4.36 15.94 4.48
CA PHE A 168 3.86 14.89 3.58
C PHE A 168 3.10 15.49 2.40
N ASN A 169 3.29 14.92 1.21
CA ASN A 169 2.51 15.15 0.00
C ASN A 169 1.11 14.54 0.12
N SER A 170 0.29 15.11 1.01
CA SER A 170 -0.92 14.46 1.53
C SER A 170 -2.10 15.40 1.76
N ILE A 171 -2.01 16.67 1.32
CA ILE A 171 -3.17 17.57 1.31
C ILE A 171 -4.15 17.04 0.26
N MET A 172 -5.40 16.81 0.64
CA MET A 172 -6.45 16.33 -0.26
C MET A 172 -7.26 17.52 -0.85
N PRO A 173 -8.10 17.30 -1.87
CA PRO A 173 -8.91 18.34 -2.50
C PRO A 173 -9.84 19.14 -1.56
N ASP A 174 -10.15 18.59 -0.39
CA ASP A 174 -10.85 19.27 0.71
C ASP A 174 -9.94 20.20 1.52
N PHE A 175 -8.69 20.39 1.08
CA PHE A 175 -7.63 21.14 1.74
C PHE A 175 -7.16 20.58 3.09
N VAL A 176 -7.53 19.34 3.42
CA VAL A 176 -7.12 18.70 4.67
C VAL A 176 -5.97 17.72 4.42
N CYS A 177 -4.95 17.77 5.28
CA CYS A 177 -3.86 16.81 5.29
C CYS A 177 -4.34 15.44 5.78
N LYS A 178 -4.22 14.41 4.96
CA LYS A 178 -4.61 13.05 5.32
C LYS A 178 -3.79 12.46 6.47
N VAL A 179 -2.59 12.98 6.73
CA VAL A 179 -1.65 12.46 7.75
C VAL A 179 -1.79 13.17 9.10
N CYS A 180 -1.79 14.50 9.11
CA CYS A 180 -1.75 15.28 10.35
C CYS A 180 -2.99 16.13 10.62
N ASP A 181 -4.04 15.98 9.79
CA ASP A 181 -5.33 16.66 9.92
C ASP A 181 -5.23 18.20 9.82
N TYR A 182 -4.10 18.74 9.33
CA TYR A 182 -3.94 20.18 9.09
C TYR A 182 -4.74 20.63 7.87
N GLU A 183 -5.56 21.66 8.05
CA GLU A 183 -6.29 22.33 6.97
C GLU A 183 -5.43 23.47 6.39
N ILE A 184 -5.06 23.36 5.11
CA ILE A 184 -4.30 24.40 4.41
C ILE A 184 -5.24 25.52 3.97
N SER A 185 -4.82 26.76 4.19
CA SER A 185 -5.56 27.91 3.66
C SER A 185 -5.33 28.06 2.14
N MET A 186 -6.30 28.65 1.44
CA MET A 186 -6.15 29.01 0.03
C MET A 186 -4.92 29.88 -0.21
N LYS A 187 -4.56 30.76 0.73
CA LYS A 187 -3.37 31.60 0.63
C LYS A 187 -2.07 30.76 0.62
N GLU A 188 -1.96 29.80 1.53
CA GLU A 188 -0.80 28.91 1.61
C GLU A 188 -0.70 28.03 0.36
N LEU A 189 -1.82 27.47 -0.10
CA LEU A 189 -1.88 26.68 -1.32
C LEU A 189 -1.32 27.46 -2.52
N LYS A 190 -1.86 28.67 -2.74
CA LYS A 190 -1.44 29.54 -3.84
C LYS A 190 0.03 29.93 -3.76
N SER A 191 0.54 30.11 -2.55
CA SER A 191 1.96 30.39 -2.32
C SER A 191 2.85 29.20 -2.68
N GLN A 192 2.42 27.96 -2.41
CA GLN A 192 3.19 26.76 -2.77
C GLN A 192 3.24 26.54 -4.29
N ILE A 193 2.11 26.73 -4.98
CA ILE A 193 2.03 26.50 -6.43
C ILE A 193 2.47 27.69 -7.28
N ASN A 194 2.79 28.83 -6.64
CA ASN A 194 3.15 30.09 -7.28
C ASN A 194 2.19 30.47 -8.44
N VAL A 195 0.91 30.69 -8.11
CA VAL A 195 -0.20 30.87 -9.08
C VAL A 195 0.13 31.83 -10.23
N ILE A 196 0.77 32.96 -9.93
CA ILE A 196 1.05 33.97 -10.95
C ILE A 196 2.01 33.44 -12.01
N GLU A 197 3.06 32.74 -11.60
CA GLU A 197 4.03 32.19 -12.54
C GLU A 197 3.47 30.98 -13.28
N LEU A 198 2.79 30.09 -12.56
CA LEU A 198 2.10 28.93 -13.14
C LEU A 198 1.15 29.32 -14.28
N LEU A 199 0.35 30.38 -14.08
CA LEU A 199 -0.61 30.82 -15.10
C LEU A 199 0.03 31.64 -16.22
N LYS A 200 1.17 32.29 -15.99
CA LYS A 200 1.96 32.90 -17.09
C LYS A 200 2.51 31.84 -18.02
N GLU A 201 3.14 30.80 -17.48
CA GLU A 201 3.65 29.68 -18.27
C GLU A 201 2.51 29.01 -19.06
N LEU A 202 1.34 28.83 -18.43
CA LEU A 202 0.16 28.32 -19.12
C LEU A 202 -0.30 29.25 -20.26
N ALA A 203 -0.22 30.58 -20.08
CA ALA A 203 -0.60 31.53 -21.12
C ALA A 203 0.28 31.40 -22.37
N GLU A 204 1.57 31.08 -22.20
CA GLU A 204 2.51 30.86 -23.31
C GLU A 204 2.26 29.53 -24.03
N ILE A 205 1.99 28.46 -23.27
CA ILE A 205 1.82 27.11 -23.82
C ILE A 205 0.41 26.91 -24.41
N ASN A 206 -0.62 27.39 -23.72
CA ASN A 206 -2.02 27.23 -24.11
C ASN A 206 -2.87 28.47 -23.75
N PRO A 207 -2.83 29.50 -24.61
CA PRO A 207 -3.56 30.75 -24.39
C PRO A 207 -5.07 30.59 -24.23
N THR A 208 -5.66 29.55 -24.83
CA THR A 208 -7.11 29.30 -24.80
C THR A 208 -7.57 28.92 -23.39
N ASP A 209 -6.86 27.99 -22.74
CA ASP A 209 -7.17 27.57 -21.36
C ASP A 209 -6.96 28.73 -20.39
N PHE A 210 -5.91 29.52 -20.59
CA PHE A 210 -5.64 30.69 -19.78
C PHE A 210 -6.77 31.74 -19.86
N LYS A 211 -7.29 32.02 -21.06
CA LYS A 211 -8.45 32.92 -21.25
C LYS A 211 -9.70 32.39 -20.54
N GLU A 212 -9.93 31.08 -20.58
CA GLU A 212 -11.05 30.46 -19.87
C GLU A 212 -10.90 30.64 -18.35
N ILE A 213 -9.71 30.35 -17.80
CA ILE A 213 -9.42 30.50 -16.37
C ILE A 213 -9.62 31.94 -15.90
N LEU A 214 -9.14 32.93 -16.66
CA LEU A 214 -9.36 34.35 -16.33
C LEU A 214 -10.84 34.73 -16.30
N SER A 215 -11.60 34.24 -17.26
CA SER A 215 -13.02 34.50 -17.39
C SER A 215 -13.82 33.85 -16.26
N ALA A 216 -13.57 32.56 -15.99
CA ALA A 216 -14.22 31.80 -14.93
C ALA A 216 -13.81 32.29 -13.53
N GLY A 217 -12.55 32.71 -13.38
CA GLY A 217 -11.98 33.17 -12.12
C GLY A 217 -11.53 32.07 -11.17
N TYR A 218 -11.42 30.84 -11.66
CA TYR A 218 -10.86 29.72 -10.93
C TYR A 218 -10.30 28.71 -11.93
N PHE A 219 -9.50 27.78 -11.42
CA PHE A 219 -8.94 26.67 -12.18
C PHE A 219 -8.76 25.46 -11.27
N TYR A 220 -8.46 24.30 -11.86
CA TYR A 220 -8.09 23.12 -11.08
C TYR A 220 -6.60 22.89 -11.16
N TYR A 221 -5.95 22.71 -10.01
CA TYR A 221 -4.56 22.31 -9.95
C TYR A 221 -4.47 20.79 -9.77
N THR A 222 -3.55 20.16 -10.50
CA THR A 222 -3.28 18.71 -10.43
C THR A 222 -1.77 18.46 -10.47
N ALA A 223 -1.35 17.20 -10.42
CA ALA A 223 0.06 16.83 -10.61
C ALA A 223 0.63 17.24 -11.98
N GLU A 224 -0.22 17.46 -12.98
CA GLU A 224 0.19 17.91 -14.32
C GLU A 224 0.22 19.44 -14.46
N GLY A 225 -0.23 20.18 -13.43
CA GLY A 225 -0.30 21.63 -13.43
C GLY A 225 -1.74 22.17 -13.44
N ALA A 226 -1.90 23.39 -13.94
CA ALA A 226 -3.17 24.10 -14.01
C ALA A 226 -4.05 23.60 -15.17
N LEU A 227 -5.32 23.35 -14.88
CA LEU A 227 -6.35 22.92 -15.82
C LEU A 227 -7.53 23.87 -15.80
N ALA A 228 -7.99 24.25 -16.99
CA ALA A 228 -9.21 25.03 -17.15
C ALA A 228 -10.45 24.24 -16.68
N PRO A 229 -11.50 24.91 -16.17
CA PRO A 229 -12.71 24.23 -15.66
C PRO A 229 -13.36 23.26 -16.63
N SER A 230 -13.37 23.55 -17.94
CA SER A 230 -13.94 22.71 -18.99
C SER A 230 -13.19 21.38 -19.20
N LYS A 231 -11.96 21.26 -18.72
CA LYS A 231 -11.06 20.12 -18.98
C LYS A 231 -11.07 19.05 -17.91
N ILE A 232 -11.90 19.18 -16.87
CA ILE A 232 -12.09 18.09 -15.92
C ILE A 232 -12.65 16.89 -16.68
N LYS A 233 -11.89 15.79 -16.65
CA LYS A 233 -12.36 14.51 -17.15
C LYS A 233 -12.67 13.62 -15.96
N GLN A 234 -13.76 12.87 -16.03
CA GLN A 234 -13.97 11.77 -15.09
C GLN A 234 -12.83 10.77 -15.28
N SER A 235 -12.09 10.47 -14.22
CA SER A 235 -10.86 9.71 -14.35
C SER A 235 -11.14 8.25 -14.72
N ASN A 236 -10.39 7.72 -15.69
CA ASN A 236 -10.50 6.34 -16.16
C ASN A 236 -9.81 5.35 -15.19
N GLY A 237 -10.19 5.38 -13.92
CA GLY A 237 -9.71 4.44 -12.88
C GLY A 237 -8.41 4.84 -12.17
N VAL A 238 -7.75 5.94 -12.54
CA VAL A 238 -6.65 6.54 -11.76
C VAL A 238 -7.21 7.71 -10.94
N PRO A 239 -7.12 7.72 -9.60
CA PRO A 239 -7.61 8.84 -8.80
C PRO A 239 -6.75 10.08 -9.08
N GLN A 240 -7.22 10.99 -9.93
CA GLN A 240 -6.60 12.29 -10.14
C GLN A 240 -7.14 13.25 -9.08
N LEU A 241 -6.25 13.90 -8.35
CA LEU A 241 -6.60 14.90 -7.35
C LEU A 241 -6.74 16.26 -8.03
N TYR A 242 -7.91 16.87 -7.93
CA TYR A 242 -8.21 18.19 -8.47
C TYR A 242 -8.42 19.18 -7.34
N PHE A 243 -7.55 20.19 -7.26
CA PHE A 243 -7.65 21.25 -6.26
C PHE A 243 -8.27 22.47 -6.92
N GLU A 244 -9.47 22.87 -6.49
CA GLU A 244 -10.09 24.10 -7.01
C GLU A 244 -9.36 25.33 -6.44
N VAL A 245 -8.76 26.14 -7.30
CA VAL A 245 -8.03 27.35 -6.92
C VAL A 245 -8.77 28.56 -7.45
N VAL A 246 -9.37 29.33 -6.53
CA VAL A 246 -10.15 30.53 -6.86
C VAL A 246 -9.24 31.75 -6.93
N LEU A 247 -9.27 32.50 -8.04
CA LEU A 247 -8.49 33.72 -8.23
C LEU A 247 -9.09 34.91 -7.48
N ASN A 248 -8.25 35.68 -6.78
CA ASN A 248 -8.65 36.92 -6.16
C ASN A 248 -8.62 38.10 -7.15
N LYS A 249 -9.14 39.26 -6.74
CA LYS A 249 -9.23 40.45 -7.60
C LYS A 249 -7.87 40.94 -8.07
N ASP A 250 -6.84 40.85 -7.24
CA ASP A 250 -5.51 41.37 -7.55
C ASP A 250 -4.76 40.43 -8.51
N GLU A 251 -4.83 39.12 -8.29
CA GLU A 251 -4.33 38.09 -9.20
C GLU A 251 -4.96 38.22 -10.58
N LYS A 252 -6.29 38.38 -10.65
CA LYS A 252 -6.98 38.62 -11.93
C LYS A 252 -6.46 39.86 -12.63
N LYS A 253 -6.25 40.98 -11.92
CA LYS A 253 -5.70 42.21 -12.51
C LYS A 253 -4.29 42.00 -13.04
N THR A 254 -3.41 41.39 -12.25
CA THR A 254 -2.03 41.09 -12.65
C THR A 254 -1.99 40.20 -13.90
N LEU A 255 -2.76 39.12 -13.91
CA LEU A 255 -2.80 38.21 -15.06
C LEU A 255 -3.46 38.85 -16.29
N SER A 256 -4.46 39.72 -16.12
CA SER A 256 -5.07 40.47 -17.24
C SER A 256 -4.09 41.44 -17.89
N SER A 257 -3.25 42.13 -17.09
CA SER A 257 -2.24 43.02 -17.65
C SER A 257 -1.23 42.28 -18.52
N ILE A 258 -0.85 41.06 -18.12
CA ILE A 258 0.07 40.21 -18.88
C ILE A 258 -0.57 39.77 -20.21
N HIS A 259 -1.86 39.42 -20.19
CA HIS A 259 -2.58 39.03 -21.40
C HIS A 259 -2.66 40.14 -22.45
N ASN A 260 -2.85 41.38 -22.01
CA ASN A 260 -2.98 42.53 -22.90
C ASN A 260 -1.63 42.94 -23.54
N SER A 261 -0.51 42.68 -22.86
CA SER A 261 0.83 42.94 -23.39
C SER A 261 1.31 41.93 -24.44
N GLN A 262 0.73 40.72 -24.47
CA GLN A 262 1.09 39.67 -25.46
C GLN A 262 0.24 39.71 -26.74
N ASN A 263 -0.88 40.45 -26.75
CA ASN A 263 -1.75 40.64 -27.92
C ASN A 263 -1.53 41.99 -28.64
N GLN A 264 -0.45 42.71 -28.30
CA GLN A 264 0.06 43.88 -29.04
C GLN A 264 1.30 43.47 -29.83
#